data_AF-A0A167BQ72-F1
#
_entry.id   AF-A0A167BQ72-F1
#
_cell.length_a   1.000
_cell.length_b   1.000
_cell.length_c   1.000
_cell.angle_alpha   90.00
_cell.angle_beta   90.00
_cell.angle_gamma   90.00
#
_symmetry.space_group_name_H-M   'P 1'
#
loop_
_entity.id
_entity.type
_entity.pdbx_description
1 polymer ?
#
loop_
_entity_poly.entity_id
_entity_poly.type
_entity_poly.pdbx_seq_one_letter_code
_entity_poly.pdbx_strand_id
1 'polypeptide(L)'
;MKILGSFSDPRAVQGVVDYLKTHGIHSKVHSQDGRIVTVWVEEQDYLQASPHWQEFLADPYNDKYSQASWRIGSTHNPKKGERANLSLFSRIICLNWFLQLVAVICIFQFVSFFIFDANSIFNALKFDVNKPITWFTPAVVHFGVIHLLFNLSWWLYLGNQIVTKAGLYALLAVFLSSALISNWAQFLMVDAEFGGLSGVVYAQLGFYWIYSVLNPHQTPILLKLCIGFMLIWMVLGFADVLFISMANWAHLFGLLSGISVAFIYAQISGKGT
;
A
#
# COMPACT_ATOMS: atom_id res chain seq x y z
N MET A 1 -43.67 3.84 -9.72
CA MET A 1 -42.45 3.39 -10.43
C MET A 1 -42.57 1.89 -10.67
N LYS A 2 -42.21 1.42 -11.86
CA LYS A 2 -42.34 0.02 -12.27
C LYS A 2 -40.96 -0.57 -12.59
N ILE A 3 -40.74 -1.84 -12.24
CA ILE A 3 -39.49 -2.55 -12.53
C ILE A 3 -39.42 -2.80 -14.04
N LEU A 4 -38.36 -2.31 -14.68
CA LEU A 4 -38.04 -2.55 -16.08
C LEU A 4 -37.37 -3.92 -16.27
N GLY A 5 -36.47 -4.28 -15.36
CA GLY A 5 -35.81 -5.59 -15.32
C GLY A 5 -34.59 -5.61 -14.40
N SER A 6 -33.87 -6.73 -14.44
CA SER A 6 -32.65 -6.93 -13.64
C SER A 6 -31.53 -7.59 -14.44
N PHE A 7 -30.29 -7.20 -14.18
CA PHE A 7 -29.11 -7.82 -14.80
C PHE A 7 -27.92 -7.85 -13.81
N SER A 8 -27.00 -8.81 -14.00
CA SER A 8 -25.94 -9.11 -13.03
C SER A 8 -24.70 -8.22 -13.14
N ASP A 9 -24.46 -7.58 -14.28
CA ASP A 9 -23.32 -6.68 -14.49
C ASP A 9 -23.74 -5.21 -14.21
N PRO A 10 -23.27 -4.59 -13.12
CA PRO A 10 -23.64 -3.22 -12.77
C PRO A 10 -23.19 -2.20 -13.81
N ARG A 11 -22.08 -2.44 -14.52
CA ARG A 11 -21.58 -1.49 -15.54
C ARG A 11 -22.44 -1.54 -16.80
N ALA A 12 -22.80 -2.74 -17.25
CA ALA A 12 -23.70 -2.90 -18.38
C ALA A 12 -25.07 -2.24 -18.08
N VAL A 13 -25.59 -2.44 -16.86
CA VAL A 13 -26.84 -1.81 -16.41
C VAL A 13 -26.74 -0.29 -16.38
N GLN A 14 -25.61 0.25 -15.92
CA GLN A 14 -25.39 1.71 -15.94
C GLN A 14 -25.39 2.26 -17.38
N GLY A 15 -24.80 1.54 -18.33
CA GLY A 15 -24.78 1.91 -19.75
C GLY A 15 -26.19 2.03 -20.36
N VAL A 16 -27.09 1.08 -20.10
CA VAL A 16 -28.47 1.15 -20.60
C VAL A 16 -29.30 2.22 -19.87
N VAL A 17 -29.07 2.45 -18.58
CA VAL A 17 -29.72 3.54 -17.82
C VAL A 17 -29.33 4.90 -18.38
N ASP A 18 -28.06 5.09 -18.72
CA ASP A 18 -27.61 6.31 -19.37
C ASP A 18 -28.20 6.41 -20.79
N TYR A 19 -28.22 5.33 -21.55
CA TYR A 19 -28.91 5.32 -22.86
C TYR A 19 -30.39 5.69 -22.77
N LEU A 20 -31.13 5.22 -21.75
CA LEU A 20 -32.52 5.63 -21.54
C LEU A 20 -32.63 7.14 -21.25
N LYS A 21 -31.72 7.70 -20.45
CA LYS A 21 -31.69 9.14 -20.19
C LYS A 21 -31.40 9.97 -21.44
N THR A 22 -30.58 9.50 -22.39
CA THR A 22 -30.38 10.24 -23.65
C THR A 22 -31.66 10.29 -24.49
N HIS A 23 -32.62 9.40 -24.22
CA HIS A 23 -33.94 9.36 -24.86
C HIS A 23 -35.02 10.02 -24.00
N GLY A 24 -34.64 10.77 -22.95
CA GLY A 24 -35.58 11.47 -22.07
C GLY A 24 -36.31 10.58 -21.07
N ILE A 25 -35.93 9.31 -20.94
CA ILE A 25 -36.56 8.35 -20.04
C ILE A 25 -35.90 8.41 -18.66
N HIS A 26 -36.68 8.76 -17.64
CA HIS A 26 -36.18 8.84 -16.27
C HIS A 26 -36.12 7.44 -15.63
N SER A 27 -34.89 6.95 -15.40
CA SER A 27 -34.63 5.64 -14.80
C SER A 27 -33.78 5.71 -13.54
N LYS A 28 -34.07 4.83 -12.58
CA LYS A 28 -33.34 4.67 -11.31
C LYS A 28 -32.79 3.26 -11.17
N VAL A 29 -31.60 3.16 -10.63
CA VAL A 29 -30.91 1.89 -10.38
C VAL A 29 -30.99 1.54 -8.91
N HIS A 30 -31.36 0.30 -8.59
CA HIS A 30 -31.36 -0.21 -7.23
C HIS A 30 -30.62 -1.54 -7.15
N SER A 31 -29.77 -1.70 -6.13
CA SER A 31 -29.00 -2.92 -5.87
C SER A 31 -29.20 -3.29 -4.40
N GLN A 32 -29.73 -4.49 -4.14
CA GLN A 32 -29.92 -5.00 -2.77
C GLN A 32 -28.66 -5.73 -2.27
N ASP A 33 -27.99 -6.52 -3.11
CA ASP A 33 -26.87 -7.40 -2.69
C ASP A 33 -25.57 -7.19 -3.51
N GLY A 34 -25.49 -6.17 -4.37
CA GLY A 34 -24.31 -5.91 -5.21
C GLY A 34 -24.10 -6.88 -6.37
N ARG A 35 -24.90 -7.96 -6.47
CA ARG A 35 -24.80 -9.01 -7.51
C ARG A 35 -25.87 -8.93 -8.59
N ILE A 36 -27.05 -8.39 -8.26
CA ILE A 36 -28.15 -8.19 -9.21
C ILE A 36 -28.61 -6.75 -9.08
N VAL A 37 -28.61 -6.06 -10.22
CA VAL A 37 -28.98 -4.65 -10.29
C VAL A 37 -30.33 -4.55 -11.00
N THR A 38 -31.29 -3.89 -10.34
CA THR A 38 -32.64 -3.67 -10.86
C THR A 38 -32.79 -2.25 -11.39
N VAL A 39 -33.47 -2.11 -12.53
CA VAL A 39 -33.78 -0.82 -13.16
C VAL A 39 -35.26 -0.52 -12.99
N TRP A 40 -35.55 0.69 -12.50
CA TRP A 40 -36.89 1.19 -12.24
C TRP A 40 -37.17 2.41 -13.10
N VAL A 41 -38.34 2.47 -13.70
CA VAL A 41 -38.79 3.61 -14.52
C VAL A 41 -40.12 4.15 -13.98
N GLU A 42 -40.47 5.36 -14.36
CA GLU A 42 -41.82 5.88 -14.12
C GLU A 42 -42.86 5.08 -14.90
N GLU A 43 -44.08 5.03 -14.39
CA GLU A 43 -45.13 4.16 -14.97
C GLU A 43 -45.54 4.63 -16.37
N GLN A 44 -45.50 5.94 -16.61
CA GLN A 44 -45.69 6.57 -17.91
C GLN A 44 -44.61 6.22 -18.93
N ASP A 45 -43.36 6.01 -18.49
CA ASP A 45 -42.21 5.74 -19.35
C ASP A 45 -42.03 4.24 -19.64
N TYR A 46 -42.75 3.37 -18.93
CA TYR A 46 -42.55 1.92 -19.00
C TYR A 46 -42.73 1.36 -20.42
N LEU A 47 -43.76 1.83 -21.14
CA LEU A 47 -44.04 1.38 -22.51
C LEU A 47 -42.96 1.80 -23.51
N GLN A 48 -42.29 2.94 -23.27
CA GLN A 48 -41.19 3.42 -24.10
C GLN A 48 -39.85 2.77 -23.72
N ALA A 49 -39.64 2.49 -22.43
CA ALA A 49 -38.41 1.87 -21.93
C ALA A 49 -38.32 0.36 -22.22
N SER A 50 -39.46 -0.34 -22.30
CA SER A 50 -39.50 -1.80 -22.44
C SER A 50 -38.79 -2.32 -23.71
N PRO A 51 -38.97 -1.74 -24.91
CA PRO A 51 -38.23 -2.16 -26.11
C PRO A 51 -36.71 -1.98 -25.98
N HIS A 52 -36.26 -0.85 -25.44
CA HIS A 52 -34.83 -0.58 -25.22
C HIS A 52 -34.20 -1.54 -24.22
N TRP A 53 -34.97 -1.98 -23.22
CA TRP A 53 -34.54 -3.00 -22.27
C TRP A 53 -34.41 -4.38 -22.92
N GLN A 54 -35.34 -4.77 -23.80
CA GLN A 54 -35.24 -6.03 -24.53
C GLN A 54 -34.03 -6.04 -25.48
N GLU A 55 -33.76 -4.90 -26.13
CA GLU A 55 -32.57 -4.74 -26.98
C GLU A 55 -31.27 -4.86 -26.16
N PHE A 56 -31.25 -4.29 -24.95
CA PHE A 56 -30.13 -4.45 -24.03
C PHE A 56 -29.91 -5.89 -23.61
N LEU A 57 -30.98 -6.66 -23.34
CA LEU A 57 -30.84 -8.08 -23.00
C LEU A 57 -30.31 -8.92 -24.16
N ALA A 58 -30.55 -8.51 -25.41
CA ALA A 58 -30.03 -9.19 -26.59
C ALA A 58 -28.53 -8.91 -26.82
N ASP A 59 -28.06 -7.68 -26.59
CA ASP A 59 -26.64 -7.31 -26.68
C ASP A 59 -26.24 -6.28 -25.60
N PRO A 60 -25.94 -6.73 -24.37
CA PRO A 60 -25.66 -5.85 -23.23
C PRO A 60 -24.39 -5.00 -23.37
N TYR A 61 -23.50 -5.38 -24.29
CA TYR A 61 -22.17 -4.79 -24.45
C TYR A 61 -22.03 -3.97 -25.72
N ASN A 62 -23.15 -3.63 -26.36
CA ASN A 62 -23.17 -2.78 -27.53
C ASN A 62 -22.53 -1.40 -27.27
N ASP A 63 -21.70 -0.93 -28.20
CA ASP A 63 -20.94 0.33 -28.08
C ASP A 63 -21.82 1.54 -27.75
N LYS A 64 -23.08 1.55 -28.21
CA LYS A 64 -24.02 2.65 -27.97
C LYS A 64 -24.28 2.91 -26.48
N TYR A 65 -24.22 1.89 -25.63
CA TYR A 65 -24.43 2.03 -24.18
C TYR A 65 -23.22 2.70 -23.52
N SER A 66 -22.00 2.32 -23.94
CA SER A 66 -20.79 2.99 -23.48
C SER A 66 -20.75 4.46 -23.93
N GLN A 67 -21.14 4.75 -25.18
CA GLN A 67 -21.21 6.10 -25.73
C GLN A 67 -22.27 6.96 -25.02
N ALA A 68 -23.41 6.39 -24.63
CA ALA A 68 -24.42 7.09 -23.85
C ALA A 68 -23.90 7.50 -22.46
N SER A 69 -23.16 6.62 -21.79
CA SER A 69 -22.49 6.95 -20.52
C SER A 69 -21.47 8.09 -20.68
N TRP A 70 -20.74 8.13 -21.80
CA TRP A 70 -19.83 9.26 -22.12
C TRP A 70 -20.59 10.58 -22.34
N ARG A 71 -21.73 10.54 -23.03
CA ARG A 71 -22.53 11.75 -23.36
C ARG A 71 -23.22 12.37 -22.14
N ILE A 72 -23.69 11.54 -21.21
CA ILE A 72 -24.40 12.02 -20.02
C ILE A 72 -23.44 12.43 -18.90
N GLY A 73 -22.20 11.90 -18.91
CA GLY A 73 -21.19 12.22 -17.90
C GLY A 73 -21.61 11.84 -16.47
N SER A 74 -22.72 11.13 -16.29
CA SER A 74 -23.21 10.75 -14.96
C SER A 74 -22.56 9.44 -14.52
N THR A 75 -21.40 9.54 -13.89
CA THR A 75 -20.90 8.48 -13.02
C THR A 75 -21.75 8.46 -11.74
N HIS A 76 -23.01 8.01 -11.85
CA HIS A 76 -23.86 7.78 -10.69
C HIS A 76 -23.40 6.50 -9.98
N ASN A 77 -22.34 6.61 -9.21
CA ASN A 77 -22.09 5.67 -8.12
C ASN A 77 -23.20 5.87 -7.07
N PRO A 78 -24.02 4.84 -6.76
CA PRO A 78 -24.90 4.92 -5.60
C PRO A 78 -24.00 5.00 -4.37
N LYS A 79 -23.97 6.17 -3.73
CA LYS A 79 -23.18 6.51 -2.53
C LYS A 79 -21.65 6.60 -2.75
N LYS A 80 -21.19 7.70 -3.36
CA LYS A 80 -19.82 8.20 -3.11
C LYS A 80 -19.67 9.72 -3.28
N GLY A 81 -20.66 10.48 -2.81
CA GLY A 81 -20.37 11.79 -2.23
C GLY A 81 -19.67 11.53 -0.89
N GLU A 82 -18.57 12.21 -0.63
CA GLU A 82 -17.61 12.00 0.47
C GLU A 82 -16.55 10.90 0.24
N ARG A 83 -15.27 11.33 0.21
CA ARG A 83 -14.02 10.53 0.35
C ARG A 83 -13.33 9.88 -0.86
N ALA A 84 -13.58 10.28 -2.11
CA ALA A 84 -12.68 9.88 -3.21
C ALA A 84 -11.52 10.87 -3.44
N ASN A 85 -11.62 12.11 -2.95
CA ASN A 85 -10.66 13.18 -3.20
C ASN A 85 -9.98 13.72 -1.91
N LEU A 86 -9.74 12.84 -0.93
CA LEU A 86 -8.66 13.08 0.04
C LEU A 86 -7.38 12.65 -0.66
N SER A 87 -6.62 13.62 -1.14
CA SER A 87 -5.37 13.43 -1.88
C SER A 87 -4.44 12.45 -1.13
N LEU A 88 -3.55 11.75 -1.85
CA LEU A 88 -2.55 10.87 -1.22
C LEU A 88 -1.83 11.55 -0.04
N PHE A 89 -1.68 12.88 -0.12
CA PHE A 89 -1.16 13.73 0.93
C PHE A 89 -1.98 13.69 2.23
N SER A 90 -3.31 13.80 2.16
CA SER A 90 -4.19 13.64 3.33
C SER A 90 -4.05 12.27 3.99
N ARG A 91 -3.83 11.21 3.19
CA ARG A 91 -3.58 9.86 3.72
C ARG A 91 -2.25 9.76 4.47
N ILE A 92 -1.22 10.44 3.97
CA ILE A 92 0.11 10.50 4.62
C ILE A 92 0.04 11.29 5.93
N ILE A 93 -0.67 12.42 5.97
CA ILE A 93 -0.81 13.25 7.19
C ILE A 93 -1.54 12.50 8.31
N CYS A 94 -2.46 11.59 7.98
CA CYS A 94 -3.13 10.75 8.96
C CYS A 94 -2.27 9.59 9.49
N LEU A 95 -1.07 9.37 8.96
CA LEU A 95 -0.17 8.34 9.47
C LEU A 95 0.39 8.71 10.85
N ASN A 96 0.92 7.71 11.54
CA ASN A 96 1.60 7.92 12.81
C ASN A 96 2.80 8.87 12.65
N TRP A 97 2.98 9.79 13.61
CA TRP A 97 4.04 10.80 13.58
C TRP A 97 5.45 10.21 13.43
N PHE A 98 5.71 9.01 13.98
CA PHE A 98 7.03 8.39 13.88
C PHE A 98 7.34 7.94 12.44
N LEU A 99 6.33 7.45 11.72
CA LEU A 99 6.46 7.11 10.30
C LEU A 99 6.81 8.36 9.47
N GLN A 100 6.11 9.46 9.74
CA GLN A 100 6.35 10.74 9.08
C GLN A 100 7.73 11.29 9.41
N LEU A 101 8.14 11.24 10.69
CA LEU A 101 9.44 11.72 11.14
C LEU A 101 10.59 11.02 10.41
N VAL A 102 10.60 9.68 10.39
CA VAL A 102 11.64 8.91 9.70
C VAL A 102 11.64 9.22 8.21
N ALA A 103 10.46 9.34 7.58
CA ALA A 103 10.37 9.69 6.16
C ALA A 103 10.94 11.08 5.87
N VAL A 104 10.61 12.09 6.69
CA VAL A 104 11.16 13.45 6.58
C VAL A 104 12.67 13.45 6.77
N ILE A 105 13.20 12.70 7.76
CA ILE A 105 14.65 12.58 7.98
C ILE A 105 15.33 11.96 6.75
N CYS A 106 14.77 10.90 6.17
CA CYS A 106 15.34 10.28 4.96
C CYS A 106 15.32 11.24 3.76
N ILE A 107 14.24 12.00 3.58
CA ILE A 107 14.13 13.00 2.50
C ILE A 107 15.13 14.14 2.73
N PHE A 108 15.22 14.66 3.95
CA PHE A 108 16.16 15.73 4.29
C PHE A 108 17.61 15.28 4.10
N GLN A 109 17.94 14.09 4.58
CA GLN A 109 19.25 13.48 4.35
C GLN A 109 19.53 13.37 2.84
N PHE A 110 18.59 12.85 2.05
CA PHE A 110 18.79 12.67 0.61
C PHE A 110 19.01 14.01 -0.11
N VAL A 111 18.21 15.03 0.24
CA VAL A 111 18.34 16.38 -0.32
C VAL A 111 19.67 17.03 0.06
N SER A 112 20.22 16.73 1.25
CA SER A 112 21.50 17.29 1.70
C SER A 112 22.68 16.96 0.77
N PHE A 113 22.65 15.82 0.07
CA PHE A 113 23.66 15.46 -0.93
C PHE A 113 23.70 16.38 -2.16
N PHE A 114 22.65 17.17 -2.40
CA PHE A 114 22.59 18.14 -3.50
C PHE A 114 22.94 19.57 -3.08
N ILE A 115 23.03 19.82 -1.77
CA ILE A 115 23.29 21.15 -1.19
C ILE A 115 24.72 21.24 -0.65
N PHE A 116 25.21 20.15 -0.07
CA PHE A 116 26.52 20.06 0.59
C PHE A 116 27.41 19.02 -0.08
N ASP A 117 28.67 18.96 0.33
CA ASP A 117 29.61 17.93 -0.13
C ASP A 117 29.14 16.52 0.30
N ALA A 118 28.73 15.71 -0.67
CA ALA A 118 28.13 14.40 -0.44
C ALA A 118 29.09 13.45 0.30
N ASN A 119 30.39 13.52 0.01
CA ASN A 119 31.40 12.68 0.67
C ASN A 119 31.51 13.02 2.16
N SER A 120 31.52 14.30 2.53
CA SER A 120 31.54 14.75 3.91
C SER A 120 30.28 14.33 4.68
N ILE A 121 29.11 14.50 4.08
CA ILE A 121 27.84 14.06 4.68
C ILE A 121 27.83 12.55 4.87
N PHE A 122 28.23 11.79 3.84
CA PHE A 122 28.27 10.34 3.94
C PHE A 122 29.27 9.88 4.99
N ASN A 123 30.49 10.41 5.01
CA ASN A 123 31.50 10.06 6.01
C ASN A 123 31.09 10.43 7.45
N ALA A 124 30.24 11.44 7.64
CA ALA A 124 29.69 11.78 8.95
C ALA A 124 28.60 10.80 9.42
N LEU A 125 27.85 10.20 8.50
CA LEU A 125 26.71 9.31 8.80
C LEU A 125 27.03 7.83 8.61
N LYS A 126 28.14 7.47 7.97
CA LYS A 126 28.51 6.07 7.74
C LYS A 126 28.88 5.39 9.04
N PHE A 127 28.73 4.07 9.03
CA PHE A 127 28.96 3.25 10.20
C PHE A 127 30.40 3.40 10.74
N ASP A 128 30.53 3.60 12.06
CA ASP A 128 31.81 3.70 12.78
C ASP A 128 31.64 3.04 14.15
N VAL A 129 32.43 2.00 14.40
CA VAL A 129 32.40 1.23 15.66
C VAL A 129 32.57 2.14 16.89
N ASN A 130 33.33 3.23 16.76
CA ASN A 130 33.65 4.12 17.87
C ASN A 130 32.63 5.22 18.11
N LYS A 131 31.59 5.35 17.26
CA LYS A 131 30.58 6.41 17.35
C LYS A 131 29.18 5.79 17.43
N PRO A 132 28.63 5.56 18.63
CA PRO A 132 27.37 4.82 18.78
C PRO A 132 26.17 5.35 17.98
N ILE A 133 26.11 6.66 17.71
CA ILE A 133 25.05 7.23 16.87
C ILE A 133 25.10 6.69 15.43
N THR A 134 26.29 6.38 14.92
CA THR A 134 26.47 5.88 13.55
C THR A 134 26.11 4.41 13.38
N TRP A 135 25.72 3.73 14.46
CA TRP A 135 25.12 2.41 14.36
C TRP A 135 23.68 2.47 13.82
N PHE A 136 23.05 3.65 13.84
CA PHE A 136 21.68 3.87 13.38
C PHE A 136 21.60 4.74 12.12
N THR A 137 22.49 5.73 11.97
CA THR A 137 22.42 6.69 10.86
C THR A 137 22.49 6.09 9.45
N PRO A 138 23.16 4.95 9.17
CA PRO A 138 23.10 4.34 7.85
C PRO A 138 21.67 4.03 7.40
N ALA A 139 20.74 3.75 8.33
CA ALA A 139 19.35 3.44 8.02
C ALA A 139 18.57 4.60 7.35
N VAL A 140 19.07 5.84 7.43
CA VAL A 140 18.43 7.01 6.81
C VAL A 140 19.15 7.53 5.57
N VAL A 141 20.32 6.97 5.24
CA VAL A 141 21.15 7.39 4.10
C VAL A 141 20.69 6.74 2.81
N HIS A 142 20.37 7.53 1.78
CA HIS A 142 19.96 7.00 0.47
C HIS A 142 20.79 7.58 -0.68
N PHE A 143 21.17 6.75 -1.65
CA PHE A 143 22.06 7.13 -2.75
C PHE A 143 21.34 7.43 -4.08
N GLY A 144 20.03 7.21 -4.16
CA GLY A 144 19.27 7.46 -5.38
C GLY A 144 17.76 7.58 -5.16
N VAL A 145 17.09 8.25 -6.09
CA VAL A 145 15.65 8.54 -6.00
C VAL A 145 14.82 7.26 -5.95
N ILE A 146 15.10 6.28 -6.81
CA ILE A 146 14.37 5.00 -6.84
C ILE A 146 14.55 4.25 -5.51
N HIS A 147 15.77 4.23 -4.98
CA HIS A 147 16.09 3.59 -3.70
C HIS A 147 15.31 4.25 -2.54
N LEU A 148 15.30 5.58 -2.48
CA LEU A 148 14.54 6.34 -1.48
C LEU A 148 13.03 6.07 -1.60
N LEU A 149 12.46 6.24 -2.79
CA LEU A 149 11.01 6.09 -2.99
C LEU A 149 10.53 4.68 -2.67
N PHE A 150 11.28 3.65 -3.07
CA PHE A 150 10.93 2.27 -2.79
C PHE A 150 10.95 1.98 -1.28
N ASN A 151 12.01 2.38 -0.59
CA ASN A 151 12.11 2.22 0.86
C ASN A 151 11.02 2.97 1.61
N LEU A 152 10.76 4.23 1.26
CA LEU A 152 9.72 5.03 1.91
C LEU A 152 8.32 4.48 1.64
N SER A 153 8.06 3.95 0.44
CA SER A 153 6.78 3.33 0.12
C SER A 153 6.49 2.15 1.05
N TRP A 154 7.47 1.28 1.25
CA TRP A 154 7.35 0.14 2.16
C TRP A 154 7.31 0.55 3.63
N TRP A 155 8.18 1.48 4.04
CA TRP A 155 8.22 2.02 5.39
C TRP A 155 6.86 2.56 5.83
N LEU A 156 6.26 3.42 5.00
CA LEU A 156 4.96 4.03 5.29
C LEU A 156 3.85 2.98 5.26
N TYR A 157 3.85 2.08 4.26
CA TYR A 157 2.81 1.07 4.13
C TYR A 157 2.87 0.03 5.25
N LEU A 158 3.94 -0.75 5.36
CA LEU A 158 4.09 -1.80 6.38
C LEU A 158 4.12 -1.22 7.79
N GLY A 159 4.74 -0.05 7.97
CA GLY A 159 4.79 0.61 9.25
C GLY A 159 3.40 1.05 9.75
N ASN A 160 2.55 1.59 8.87
CA ASN A 160 1.17 1.91 9.22
C ASN A 160 0.39 0.66 9.65
N GLN A 161 0.62 -0.43 8.95
CA GLN A 161 0.00 -1.71 9.29
C GLN A 161 0.43 -2.20 10.68
N ILE A 162 1.72 -2.13 11.02
CA ILE A 162 2.23 -2.49 12.35
C ILE A 162 1.63 -1.59 13.42
N VAL A 163 1.63 -0.26 13.24
CA VAL A 163 1.06 0.66 14.24
C VAL A 163 -0.42 0.40 14.46
N THR A 164 -1.18 0.18 13.39
CA THR A 164 -2.64 -0.07 13.47
C THR A 164 -2.98 -1.35 14.22
N LYS A 165 -2.08 -2.34 14.21
CA LYS A 165 -2.37 -3.70 14.68
C LYS A 165 -1.66 -4.07 15.99
N ALA A 166 -0.43 -3.60 16.15
CA ALA A 166 0.45 -3.90 17.29
C ALA A 166 0.86 -2.65 18.09
N GLY A 167 0.51 -1.45 17.60
CA GLY A 167 0.80 -0.17 18.27
C GLY A 167 2.16 0.43 17.93
N LEU A 168 2.38 1.68 18.40
CA LEU A 168 3.60 2.44 18.15
C LEU A 168 4.85 1.78 18.76
N TYR A 169 4.74 1.21 19.97
CA TYR A 169 5.87 0.59 20.64
C TYR A 169 6.43 -0.62 19.88
N ALA A 170 5.56 -1.38 19.20
CA ALA A 170 6.01 -2.46 18.31
C ALA A 170 6.81 -1.91 17.13
N LEU A 171 6.33 -0.82 16.50
CA LEU A 171 7.07 -0.17 15.40
C LEU A 171 8.42 0.38 15.87
N LEU A 172 8.48 1.01 17.06
CA LEU A 172 9.73 1.51 17.64
C LEU A 172 10.71 0.37 17.91
N ALA A 173 10.24 -0.74 18.50
CA ALA A 173 11.07 -1.92 18.74
C ALA A 173 11.60 -2.52 17.43
N VAL A 174 10.76 -2.64 16.40
CA VAL A 174 11.18 -3.08 15.06
C VAL A 174 12.23 -2.14 14.49
N PHE A 175 12.00 -0.82 14.50
CA PHE A 175 12.95 0.15 13.96
C PHE A 175 14.30 0.11 14.69
N LEU A 176 14.31 0.21 16.03
CA LEU A 176 15.54 0.31 16.80
C LEU A 176 16.36 -0.99 16.76
N SER A 177 15.71 -2.15 16.94
CA SER A 177 16.40 -3.44 16.90
C SER A 177 16.99 -3.71 15.52
N SER A 178 16.21 -3.50 14.46
CA SER A 178 16.66 -3.82 13.11
C SER A 178 17.69 -2.82 12.59
N ALA A 179 17.54 -1.52 12.85
CA ALA A 179 18.57 -0.55 12.47
C ALA A 179 19.92 -0.91 13.11
N LEU A 180 19.93 -1.27 14.39
CA LEU A 180 21.14 -1.70 15.08
C LEU A 180 21.69 -3.01 14.49
N ILE A 181 20.88 -4.07 14.47
CA ILE A 181 21.33 -5.42 14.11
C ILE A 181 21.73 -5.50 12.63
N SER A 182 20.93 -4.92 11.72
CA SER A 182 21.20 -4.98 10.28
C SER A 182 22.43 -4.17 9.88
N ASN A 183 22.64 -2.99 10.46
CA ASN A 183 23.82 -2.18 10.17
C ASN A 183 25.10 -2.84 10.69
N TRP A 184 25.09 -3.41 11.90
CA TRP A 184 26.20 -4.20 12.40
C TRP A 184 26.48 -5.42 11.53
N ALA A 185 25.45 -6.17 11.13
CA ALA A 185 25.62 -7.35 10.29
C ALA A 185 26.22 -7.00 8.92
N GLN A 186 25.73 -5.94 8.28
CA GLN A 186 26.28 -5.49 7.00
C GLN A 186 27.74 -5.05 7.13
N PHE A 187 28.07 -4.29 8.18
CA PHE A 187 29.43 -3.85 8.45
C PHE A 187 30.39 -5.02 8.67
N LEU A 188 30.01 -5.99 9.49
CA LEU A 188 30.85 -7.14 9.82
C LEU A 188 31.07 -8.09 8.63
N MET A 189 30.12 -8.15 7.70
CA MET A 189 30.18 -9.07 6.56
C MET A 189 30.77 -8.44 5.29
N VAL A 190 30.74 -7.11 5.18
CA VAL A 190 31.19 -6.39 3.98
C VAL A 190 32.12 -5.24 4.37
N ASP A 191 31.57 -4.05 4.62
CA ASP A 191 32.30 -2.83 4.98
C ASP A 191 31.31 -1.75 5.47
N ALA A 192 31.78 -0.51 5.66
CA ALA A 192 30.95 0.62 6.07
C ALA A 192 30.31 1.40 4.91
N GLU A 193 30.48 0.95 3.66
CA GLU A 193 30.06 1.66 2.44
C GLU A 193 28.63 1.24 2.04
N PHE A 194 27.70 1.41 2.98
CA PHE A 194 26.28 1.08 2.81
C PHE A 194 25.36 2.14 3.43
N GLY A 195 24.09 2.07 3.06
CA GLY A 195 23.04 2.93 3.58
C GLY A 195 21.68 2.53 3.04
N GLY A 196 20.63 2.88 3.78
CA GLY A 196 19.25 2.77 3.36
C GLY A 196 18.36 2.16 4.43
N LEU A 197 17.07 2.50 4.37
CA LEU A 197 16.06 2.01 5.31
C LEU A 197 15.66 0.54 5.07
N SER A 198 16.21 -0.08 4.02
CA SER A 198 15.81 -1.40 3.54
C SER A 198 15.95 -2.51 4.58
N GLY A 199 17.00 -2.52 5.42
CA GLY A 199 17.11 -3.48 6.54
C GLY A 199 15.92 -3.38 7.51
N VAL A 200 15.49 -2.15 7.83
CA VAL A 200 14.28 -1.90 8.64
C VAL A 200 13.01 -2.32 7.91
N VAL A 201 12.92 -2.10 6.59
CA VAL A 201 11.78 -2.55 5.77
C VAL A 201 11.66 -4.08 5.78
N TYR A 202 12.77 -4.81 5.68
CA TYR A 202 12.75 -6.27 5.82
C TYR A 202 12.37 -6.70 7.25
N ALA A 203 12.74 -5.93 8.27
CA ALA A 203 12.26 -6.17 9.63
C ALA A 203 10.75 -5.95 9.78
N GLN A 204 10.18 -4.93 9.12
CA GLN A 204 8.73 -4.74 9.08
C GLN A 204 8.05 -5.95 8.42
N LEU A 205 8.60 -6.43 7.29
CA LEU A 205 8.11 -7.64 6.62
C LEU A 205 8.15 -8.86 7.54
N GLY A 206 9.29 -9.10 8.22
CA GLY A 206 9.49 -10.24 9.11
C GLY A 206 8.59 -10.21 10.33
N PHE A 207 8.51 -9.05 11.00
CA PHE A 207 7.60 -8.85 12.13
C PHE A 207 6.16 -9.11 11.69
N TYR A 208 5.77 -8.50 10.58
CA TYR A 208 4.42 -8.57 10.06
C TYR A 208 4.00 -10.02 9.69
N TRP A 209 4.88 -10.75 9.01
CA TRP A 209 4.63 -12.12 8.60
C TRP A 209 4.36 -13.00 9.81
N ILE A 210 5.24 -12.99 10.81
CA ILE A 210 5.08 -13.80 12.02
C ILE A 210 3.89 -13.34 12.85
N TYR A 211 3.69 -12.03 13.03
CA TYR A 211 2.54 -11.48 13.73
C TYR A 211 1.21 -11.98 13.12
N SER A 212 1.11 -12.05 11.80
CA SER A 212 -0.08 -12.53 11.11
C SER A 212 -0.31 -14.03 11.28
N VAL A 213 0.77 -14.83 11.27
CA VAL A 213 0.69 -16.28 11.54
C VAL A 213 0.22 -16.54 12.97
N LEU A 214 0.70 -15.76 13.93
CA LEU A 214 0.32 -15.88 15.34
C LEU A 214 -1.09 -15.33 15.65
N ASN A 215 -1.66 -14.51 14.77
CA ASN A 215 -2.97 -13.88 14.93
C ASN A 215 -3.91 -14.17 13.74
N PRO A 216 -4.25 -15.44 13.46
CA PRO A 216 -4.96 -15.86 12.23
C PRO A 216 -6.38 -15.30 12.11
N HIS A 217 -7.00 -14.87 13.22
CA HIS A 217 -8.35 -14.31 13.25
C HIS A 217 -8.39 -12.82 12.86
N GLN A 218 -7.24 -12.15 12.76
CA GLN A 218 -7.17 -10.78 12.30
C GLN A 218 -7.14 -10.75 10.77
N THR A 219 -7.77 -9.73 10.17
CA THR A 219 -7.73 -9.52 8.72
C THR A 219 -6.29 -9.51 8.23
N PRO A 220 -5.93 -10.31 7.20
CA PRO A 220 -4.61 -10.25 6.59
C PRO A 220 -4.33 -8.83 6.11
N ILE A 221 -3.13 -8.38 6.39
CA ILE A 221 -2.71 -6.98 6.28
C ILE A 221 -1.84 -6.78 5.03
N LEU A 222 -1.27 -7.85 4.47
CA LEU A 222 -0.43 -7.86 3.27
C LEU A 222 -0.86 -8.96 2.30
N LEU A 223 -0.78 -8.66 1.00
CA LEU A 223 -0.99 -9.65 -0.05
C LEU A 223 0.20 -10.63 -0.06
N LYS A 224 -0.07 -11.95 -0.12
CA LYS A 224 0.99 -12.98 -0.17
C LYS A 224 2.01 -12.71 -1.30
N LEU A 225 1.55 -12.11 -2.39
CA LEU A 225 2.38 -11.66 -3.51
C LEU A 225 3.44 -10.63 -3.11
N CYS A 226 3.14 -9.69 -2.22
CA CYS A 226 4.12 -8.71 -1.75
C CYS A 226 5.23 -9.37 -0.91
N ILE A 227 4.88 -10.33 -0.06
CA ILE A 227 5.86 -11.12 0.70
C ILE A 227 6.75 -11.89 -0.27
N GLY A 228 6.16 -12.62 -1.21
CA GLY A 228 6.89 -13.36 -2.24
C GLY A 228 7.82 -12.45 -3.05
N PHE A 229 7.32 -11.29 -3.49
CA PHE A 229 8.10 -10.31 -4.22
C PHE A 229 9.34 -9.84 -3.43
N MET A 230 9.18 -9.44 -2.17
CA MET A 230 10.32 -8.98 -1.35
C MET A 230 11.31 -10.12 -1.05
N LEU A 231 10.84 -11.34 -0.78
CA LEU A 231 11.72 -12.48 -0.53
C LEU A 231 12.49 -12.90 -1.79
N ILE A 232 11.83 -12.96 -2.95
CA ILE A 232 12.48 -13.23 -4.24
C ILE A 232 13.51 -12.14 -4.52
N TRP A 233 13.16 -10.87 -4.31
CA TRP A 233 14.07 -9.75 -4.52
C TRP A 233 15.33 -9.85 -3.65
N MET A 234 15.20 -10.27 -2.39
CA MET A 234 16.33 -10.55 -1.50
C MET A 234 17.22 -11.67 -2.04
N VAL A 235 16.62 -12.79 -2.47
CA VAL A 235 17.38 -13.94 -3.01
C VAL A 235 18.12 -13.55 -4.29
N LEU A 236 17.47 -12.80 -5.19
CA LEU A 236 18.12 -12.27 -6.40
C LEU A 236 19.24 -11.29 -6.06
N GLY A 237 19.09 -10.52 -4.99
CA GLY A 237 20.15 -9.67 -4.45
C GLY A 237 21.39 -10.48 -4.05
N PHE A 238 21.22 -11.57 -3.28
CA PHE A 238 22.33 -12.47 -2.90
C PHE A 238 22.96 -13.22 -4.07
N ALA A 239 22.23 -13.39 -5.18
CA ALA A 239 22.74 -14.04 -6.38
C ALA A 239 23.52 -13.09 -7.30
N ASP A 240 23.66 -11.81 -6.94
CA ASP A 240 24.34 -10.76 -7.72
C ASP A 240 23.83 -10.61 -9.16
N VAL A 241 22.55 -10.95 -9.40
CA VAL A 241 21.90 -10.84 -10.73
C VAL A 241 21.15 -9.51 -10.93
N LEU A 242 21.09 -8.66 -9.90
CA LEU A 242 20.42 -7.37 -9.96
C LEU A 242 21.38 -6.29 -10.45
N PHE A 243 20.86 -5.32 -11.21
CA PHE A 243 21.61 -4.17 -11.72
C PHE A 243 21.89 -3.10 -10.63
N ILE A 244 21.50 -3.35 -9.38
CA ILE A 244 21.63 -2.44 -8.24
C ILE A 244 22.39 -3.19 -7.14
N SER A 245 23.40 -2.54 -6.54
CA SER A 245 24.09 -3.08 -5.37
C SER A 245 23.14 -3.12 -4.16
N MET A 246 23.05 -4.30 -3.54
CA MET A 246 22.14 -4.55 -2.43
C MET A 246 22.93 -4.84 -1.16
N ALA A 247 22.53 -4.19 -0.06
CA ALA A 247 23.00 -4.52 1.29
C ALA A 247 22.32 -5.81 1.78
N ASN A 248 22.65 -6.94 1.14
CA ASN A 248 21.97 -8.21 1.32
C ASN A 248 22.00 -8.72 2.77
N TRP A 249 23.12 -8.54 3.46
CA TRP A 249 23.25 -8.92 4.87
C TRP A 249 22.38 -8.03 5.77
N ALA A 250 22.27 -6.73 5.47
CA ALA A 250 21.32 -5.86 6.15
C ALA A 250 19.87 -6.35 5.97
N HIS A 251 19.50 -6.81 4.77
CA HIS A 251 18.15 -7.32 4.50
C HIS A 251 17.85 -8.59 5.28
N LEU A 252 18.76 -9.57 5.24
CA LEU A 252 18.59 -10.83 5.95
C LEU A 252 18.50 -10.62 7.46
N PHE A 253 19.45 -9.89 8.05
CA PHE A 253 19.46 -9.67 9.50
C PHE A 253 18.37 -8.70 9.95
N GLY A 254 17.94 -7.79 9.08
CA GLY A 254 16.72 -7.00 9.27
C GLY A 254 15.48 -7.90 9.38
N LEU A 255 15.28 -8.80 8.41
CA LEU A 255 14.18 -9.77 8.40
C LEU A 255 14.15 -10.62 9.69
N LEU A 256 15.31 -11.18 10.06
CA LEU A 256 15.45 -11.99 11.28
C LEU A 256 15.17 -11.17 12.54
N SER A 257 15.64 -9.92 12.63
CA SER A 257 15.35 -9.02 13.75
C SER A 257 13.84 -8.79 13.88
N GLY A 258 13.14 -8.53 12.77
CA GLY A 258 11.70 -8.36 12.76
C GLY A 258 10.95 -9.60 13.26
N ILE A 259 11.34 -10.78 12.76
CA ILE A 259 10.82 -12.08 13.20
C ILE A 259 10.98 -12.25 14.72
N SER A 260 12.18 -11.99 15.24
CA SER A 260 12.46 -12.08 16.68
C SER A 260 11.60 -11.12 17.50
N VAL A 261 11.44 -9.87 17.07
CA VAL A 261 10.59 -8.89 17.75
C VAL A 261 9.13 -9.33 17.76
N ALA A 262 8.62 -9.95 16.69
CA ALA A 262 7.24 -10.46 16.67
C ALA A 262 7.01 -11.59 17.68
N PHE A 263 7.96 -12.53 17.82
CA PHE A 263 7.87 -13.58 18.83
C PHE A 263 7.89 -13.03 20.25
N ILE A 264 8.81 -12.09 20.54
CA ILE A 264 8.89 -11.44 21.85
C ILE A 264 7.60 -10.67 22.16
N TYR A 265 7.10 -9.91 21.17
CA TYR A 265 5.85 -9.18 21.29
C TYR A 265 4.69 -10.11 21.66
N ALA A 266 4.53 -11.23 20.93
CA ALA A 266 3.47 -12.20 21.20
C ALA A 266 3.55 -12.79 22.61
N GLN A 267 4.75 -13.07 23.12
CA GLN A 267 4.94 -13.58 24.49
C GLN A 267 4.56 -12.56 25.56
N ILE A 268 4.84 -11.27 25.34
CA ILE A 268 4.48 -10.21 26.28
C ILE A 268 2.97 -9.96 26.25
N SER A 269 2.38 -9.87 25.06
CA SER A 269 0.95 -9.64 24.89
C SER A 269 0.09 -10.80 25.38
N GLY A 270 0.54 -12.05 25.19
CA GLY A 270 -0.18 -13.25 25.65
C GLY A 270 -0.14 -13.49 27.16
N LYS A 271 0.76 -12.83 27.91
CA LYS A 271 0.80 -12.89 29.38
C LYS A 271 -0.15 -11.89 30.06
N GLY A 272 -0.77 -11.00 29.28
CA GLY A 272 -1.67 -9.94 29.77
C GLY A 272 -3.16 -10.20 29.56
N THR A 273 -3.54 -11.40 29.10
CA THR A 273 -4.93 -11.88 28.92
C THR A 273 -5.19 -13.06 29.81
#